data_AF-A0A3G7YJ62-F1
#
_entry.id   AF-A0A3G7YJ62-F1
#
_cell.length_a   1.000
_cell.length_b   1.000
_cell.length_c   1.000
_cell.angle_alpha   90.00
_cell.angle_beta   90.00
_cell.angle_gamma   90.00
#
_symmetry.space_group_name_H-M   'P 1'
#
loop_
_entity.id
_entity.type
_entity.pdbx_description
1 polymer ?
#
loop_
_entity_poly.entity_id
_entity_poly.type
_entity_poly.pdbx_seq_one_letter_code
_entity_poly.pdbx_strand_id
1 'polypeptide(L)'
;MSDRKSNRLILPGLIAVTLVAASAVYLLRPSESVASQALDKAQSTSKLQSLAELDGKAPTNRKLDVQTWTTAEGAKVLFVEAHELPMFDVRILFAAGSSQDGNVPGLALMTNAMLNEGVPGKDVSQIASGFEGLGADFGNGAYRDMALVSLRSLSDSDKRDAALALFDDVIGKPTFPADSLARIKNQILAGFEYQKQNPAKLASIELFKRLYGDHPYAHPSEGTPESVPAITVQQLQAFHAKAYAAGNAVIAVVGDLTRAEAEAMTAKVSAALPKGPALAKIAQPTEPKAGLSRIEFPSKQTHLLFAQLGIDRADPDYAALSLGNQILGGGGFGTRLMSEVREKRGLTYGVYSGFSPMQVRGPFMINLQTRAEMSGGTLRLVEDVVADYLKTGPTQKELDDAKRELAGSFPLSTASNADIVGQLGAMGFYNLPLSYLEDFMKQSQALTVEQVKAAMNKHLSADKMVIVTAGPTIAQKPLPPPTDKPAEQPLGVPEH
;
A
#
# COMPACT_ATOMS: atom_id res chain seq x y z
N MET A 1 -22.66 60.80 -9.30
CA MET A 1 -22.23 62.11 -9.83
C MET A 1 -21.13 62.65 -8.93
N SER A 2 -20.08 63.20 -9.54
CA SER A 2 -18.80 63.72 -9.00
C SER A 2 -17.79 62.66 -8.52
N ASP A 3 -16.88 62.13 -9.36
CA ASP A 3 -15.60 62.68 -9.91
C ASP A 3 -14.52 62.94 -8.83
N ARG A 4 -13.22 62.59 -8.96
CA ARG A 4 -12.43 61.96 -10.04
C ARG A 4 -11.04 61.54 -9.52
N LYS A 5 -10.47 60.55 -10.22
CA LYS A 5 -9.09 60.05 -10.28
C LYS A 5 -7.96 61.10 -10.19
N SER A 6 -6.85 60.72 -9.54
CA SER A 6 -5.55 60.39 -10.17
C SER A 6 -4.38 60.73 -9.23
N ASN A 7 -3.42 59.83 -9.03
CA ASN A 7 -2.04 60.25 -8.81
C ASN A 7 -1.05 59.22 -9.35
N ARG A 8 -0.23 59.70 -10.28
CA ARG A 8 0.89 59.05 -10.96
C ARG A 8 2.11 59.94 -10.68
N LEU A 9 3.26 59.30 -10.48
CA LEU A 9 4.60 59.87 -10.29
C LEU A 9 4.84 60.60 -8.96
N ILE A 10 5.86 60.15 -8.21
CA ILE A 10 7.13 60.87 -7.99
C ILE A 10 8.13 59.88 -7.36
N LEU A 11 9.09 59.49 -8.19
CA LEU A 11 10.44 59.00 -7.85
C LEU A 11 11.29 60.29 -7.78
N PRO A 12 11.96 60.65 -6.66
CA PRO A 12 13.31 60.14 -6.38
C PRO A 12 13.70 60.15 -4.87
N GLY A 13 13.96 58.97 -4.30
CA GLY A 13 14.46 58.82 -2.92
C GLY A 13 15.48 57.70 -2.74
N LEU A 14 16.11 57.25 -3.83
CA LEU A 14 16.91 56.01 -3.84
C LEU A 14 18.27 56.16 -4.55
N ILE A 15 18.89 57.34 -4.45
CA ILE A 15 20.23 57.61 -5.00
C ILE A 15 21.27 57.91 -3.90
N ALA A 16 20.89 57.98 -2.61
CA ALA A 16 21.82 58.36 -1.54
C ALA A 16 22.24 57.24 -0.55
N VAL A 17 21.84 55.97 -0.76
CA VAL A 17 22.26 54.83 0.10
C VAL A 17 23.12 53.80 -0.65
N THR A 18 23.24 53.91 -1.97
CA THR A 18 24.06 53.01 -2.79
C THR A 18 25.57 53.30 -2.78
N LEU A 19 26.03 54.35 -2.10
CA LEU A 19 27.45 54.76 -2.11
C LEU A 19 28.24 54.50 -0.82
N VAL A 20 27.63 53.89 0.22
CA VAL A 20 28.35 53.43 1.43
C VAL A 20 28.40 51.90 1.55
N ALA A 21 27.54 51.16 0.83
CA ALA A 21 27.61 49.70 0.78
C ALA A 21 28.70 49.15 -0.18
N ALA A 22 29.16 49.95 -1.14
CA ALA A 22 30.17 49.52 -2.12
C ALA A 22 31.60 49.44 -1.55
N SER A 23 31.88 50.10 -0.43
CA SER A 23 33.22 50.16 0.16
C SER A 23 33.46 49.09 1.24
N ALA A 24 32.40 48.48 1.80
CA ALA A 24 32.50 47.42 2.80
C ALA A 24 32.57 46.00 2.20
N VAL A 25 32.18 45.82 0.93
CA VAL A 25 32.24 44.53 0.22
C VAL A 25 33.64 44.24 -0.37
N TYR A 26 34.54 45.22 -0.37
CA TYR A 26 35.91 45.03 -0.88
C TYR A 26 36.90 44.45 0.15
N LEU A 27 36.53 44.37 1.44
CA LEU A 27 37.44 43.90 2.51
C LEU A 27 37.08 42.53 3.12
N LEU A 28 36.03 41.86 2.63
CA LEU A 28 35.60 40.53 3.09
C LEU A 28 35.25 39.59 1.92
N ARG A 29 35.93 39.72 0.78
CA ARG A 29 35.93 38.64 -0.22
C ARG A 29 36.88 37.54 0.26
N PRO A 30 36.41 36.32 0.57
CA PRO A 30 37.32 35.19 0.61
C PRO A 30 37.99 35.09 -0.77
N SER A 31 39.30 34.89 -0.79
CA SER A 31 40.08 34.86 -2.03
C SER A 31 39.46 33.85 -3.02
N GLU A 32 39.33 34.25 -4.29
CA GLU A 32 38.80 33.40 -5.36
C GLU A 32 39.51 32.03 -5.45
N SER A 33 40.72 31.91 -4.88
CA SER A 33 41.46 30.66 -4.75
C SER A 33 40.80 29.62 -3.83
N VAL A 34 40.05 30.02 -2.80
CA VAL A 34 39.42 29.07 -1.86
C VAL A 34 38.08 28.56 -2.41
N ALA A 35 37.34 29.40 -3.12
CA ALA A 35 36.12 29.01 -3.81
C ALA A 35 36.42 28.11 -5.03
N SER A 36 37.48 28.41 -5.80
CA SER A 36 37.99 27.53 -6.86
C SER A 36 38.50 26.21 -6.31
N GLN A 37 39.24 26.19 -5.20
CA GLN A 37 39.67 24.93 -4.58
C GLN A 37 38.51 24.13 -4.00
N ALA A 38 37.46 24.77 -3.47
CA ALA A 38 36.26 24.07 -3.00
C ALA A 38 35.44 23.49 -4.17
N LEU A 39 35.37 24.19 -5.30
CA LEU A 39 34.76 23.70 -6.55
C LEU A 39 35.58 22.60 -7.22
N ASP A 40 36.91 22.71 -7.27
CA ASP A 40 37.80 21.67 -7.80
C ASP A 40 37.80 20.43 -6.89
N LYS A 41 37.67 20.61 -5.56
CA LYS A 41 37.55 19.51 -4.59
C LYS A 41 36.16 18.87 -4.60
N ALA A 42 35.11 19.63 -4.93
CA ALA A 42 33.76 19.11 -5.17
C ALA A 42 33.64 18.41 -6.55
N GLN A 43 34.34 18.90 -7.57
CA GLN A 43 34.44 18.24 -8.88
C GLN A 43 35.34 16.99 -8.81
N SER A 44 36.39 16.98 -7.97
CA SER A 44 37.22 15.80 -7.74
C SER A 44 36.58 14.75 -6.83
N THR A 45 35.47 15.07 -6.15
CA THR A 45 34.67 14.13 -5.34
C THR A 45 33.30 13.81 -5.94
N SER A 46 32.94 14.46 -7.04
CA SER A 46 31.84 14.05 -7.92
C SER A 46 32.26 12.85 -8.77
N LYS A 47 32.43 11.70 -8.12
CA LYS A 47 32.15 10.43 -8.78
C LYS A 47 30.63 10.38 -9.00
N LEU A 48 30.14 11.04 -10.05
CA LEU A 48 28.97 10.52 -10.75
C LEU A 48 29.44 9.20 -11.37
N GLN A 49 29.37 8.14 -10.55
CA GLN A 49 29.74 6.80 -10.95
C GLN A 49 28.82 6.42 -12.09
N SER A 50 29.38 6.34 -13.30
CA SER A 50 28.64 5.85 -14.45
C SER A 50 28.05 4.48 -14.14
N LEU A 51 26.88 4.16 -14.71
CA LEU A 51 26.29 2.81 -14.69
C LEU A 51 27.27 1.68 -15.05
N ALA A 52 28.42 2.00 -15.67
CA ALA A 52 29.48 1.06 -15.99
C ALA A 52 30.33 0.59 -14.79
N GLU A 53 30.35 1.28 -13.64
CA GLU A 53 30.99 0.79 -12.39
C GLU A 53 30.09 -0.19 -11.61
N LEU A 54 28.82 -0.36 -12.00
CA LEU A 54 28.04 -1.54 -11.59
C LEU A 54 28.59 -2.74 -12.39
N ASP A 55 29.74 -3.27 -11.97
CA ASP A 55 30.52 -4.37 -12.58
C ASP A 55 29.77 -5.72 -12.62
N GLY A 56 28.46 -5.73 -12.91
CA GLY A 56 27.62 -6.90 -12.70
C GLY A 56 27.65 -7.42 -11.25
N LYS A 57 28.20 -6.64 -10.31
CA LYS A 57 28.21 -6.99 -8.89
C LYS A 57 26.76 -7.01 -8.44
N ALA A 58 26.32 -8.17 -7.96
CA ALA A 58 25.02 -8.32 -7.36
C ALA A 58 24.85 -7.22 -6.28
N PRO A 59 23.66 -6.62 -6.17
CA PRO A 59 23.37 -5.70 -5.08
C PRO A 59 23.79 -6.33 -3.76
N THR A 60 24.41 -5.55 -2.87
CA THR A 60 24.70 -6.03 -1.52
C THR A 60 23.39 -6.39 -0.84
N ASN A 61 23.12 -7.69 -0.68
CA ASN A 61 21.98 -8.18 0.07
C ASN A 61 22.16 -7.83 1.55
N ARG A 62 21.36 -6.89 2.05
CA ARG A 62 21.25 -6.66 3.50
C ARG A 62 20.62 -7.90 4.12
N LYS A 63 21.43 -8.71 4.79
CA LYS A 63 20.92 -9.82 5.59
C LYS A 63 20.24 -9.25 6.82
N LEU A 64 18.95 -9.50 6.96
CA LEU A 64 18.18 -9.10 8.13
C LEU A 64 18.27 -10.23 9.17
N ASP A 65 18.83 -9.93 10.34
CA ASP A 65 18.77 -10.85 11.48
C ASP A 65 17.40 -10.76 12.15
N VAL A 66 16.42 -11.46 11.59
CA VAL A 66 15.04 -11.45 12.11
C VAL A 66 14.97 -12.32 13.37
N GLN A 67 14.79 -11.66 14.50
CA GLN A 67 14.60 -12.30 15.81
C GLN A 67 13.11 -12.45 16.11
N THR A 68 12.73 -13.49 16.85
CA THR A 68 11.32 -13.72 17.23
C THR A 68 11.18 -14.34 18.62
N TRP A 69 10.12 -13.98 19.32
CA TRP A 69 9.69 -14.56 20.59
C TRP A 69 8.17 -14.43 20.74
N THR A 70 7.63 -14.90 21.87
CA THR A 70 6.22 -14.75 22.24
C THR A 70 6.15 -14.13 23.63
N THR A 71 5.29 -13.13 23.80
CA THR A 71 5.06 -12.47 25.10
C THR A 71 4.24 -13.36 26.04
N ALA A 72 4.19 -13.02 27.32
CA ALA A 72 3.42 -13.78 28.32
C ALA A 72 1.91 -13.81 28.01
N GLU A 73 1.39 -12.74 27.42
CA GLU A 73 -0.02 -12.59 27.03
C GLU A 73 -0.35 -13.26 25.68
N GLY A 74 0.65 -13.81 24.99
CA GLY A 74 0.48 -14.61 23.78
C GLY A 74 0.71 -13.89 22.46
N ALA A 75 1.09 -12.61 22.47
CA ALA A 75 1.44 -11.88 21.24
C ALA A 75 2.76 -12.41 20.65
N LYS A 76 2.76 -12.68 19.34
CA LYS A 76 3.96 -13.07 18.58
C LYS A 76 4.76 -11.83 18.25
N VAL A 77 6.08 -11.87 18.44
CA VAL A 77 6.96 -10.72 18.21
C VAL A 77 7.99 -11.03 17.12
N LEU A 78 8.21 -10.09 16.20
CA LEU A 78 9.31 -10.11 15.24
C LEU A 78 10.10 -8.81 15.38
N PHE A 79 11.43 -8.91 15.40
CA PHE A 79 12.31 -7.80 15.66
C PHE A 79 13.54 -7.82 14.75
N VAL A 80 13.93 -6.64 14.27
CA VAL A 80 15.21 -6.40 13.61
C VAL A 80 15.88 -5.19 14.25
N GLU A 81 17.09 -5.40 14.76
CA GLU A 81 17.96 -4.34 15.30
C GLU A 81 18.54 -3.49 14.15
N ALA A 82 18.38 -2.16 14.24
CA ALA A 82 18.78 -1.22 13.20
C ALA A 82 19.21 0.14 13.79
N HIS A 83 20.51 0.29 14.05
CA HIS A 83 21.11 1.46 14.71
C HIS A 83 21.47 2.61 13.76
N GLU A 84 21.07 2.57 12.48
CA GLU A 84 21.47 3.59 11.51
C GLU A 84 20.84 4.96 11.77
N LEU A 85 19.69 5.01 12.43
CA LEU A 85 18.98 6.24 12.80
C LEU A 85 18.44 6.11 14.24
N PRO A 86 18.45 7.18 15.06
CA PRO A 86 17.98 7.16 16.44
C PRO A 86 16.45 7.17 16.53
N MET A 87 15.82 6.15 15.94
CA MET A 87 14.37 5.98 15.85
C MET A 87 14.01 4.52 15.73
N PHE A 88 12.74 4.22 16.00
CA PHE A 88 12.17 2.90 15.81
C PHE A 88 10.75 2.99 15.25
N ASP A 89 10.35 1.91 14.60
CA ASP A 89 9.00 1.68 14.10
C ASP A 89 8.42 0.44 14.79
N VAL A 90 7.23 0.58 15.36
CA VAL A 90 6.40 -0.51 15.86
C VAL A 90 5.19 -0.63 14.95
N ARG A 91 4.84 -1.86 14.56
CA ARG A 91 3.58 -2.17 13.89
C ARG A 91 2.93 -3.35 14.59
N ILE A 92 1.69 -3.18 15.03
CA ILE A 92 0.85 -4.24 15.58
C ILE A 92 -0.21 -4.62 14.55
N LEU A 93 -0.27 -5.89 14.20
CA LEU A 93 -1.27 -6.46 13.32
C LEU A 93 -2.20 -7.36 14.13
N PHE A 94 -3.49 -7.13 14.00
CA PHE A 94 -4.53 -7.94 14.61
C PHE A 94 -5.31 -8.65 13.52
N ALA A 95 -5.73 -9.90 13.75
CA ALA A 95 -6.73 -10.55 12.89
C ALA A 95 -8.11 -9.97 13.20
N ALA A 96 -8.28 -8.68 12.92
CA ALA A 96 -9.40 -7.82 13.25
C ALA A 96 -9.85 -6.99 12.04
N GLY A 97 -9.60 -7.48 10.83
CA GLY A 97 -10.10 -6.87 9.60
C GLY A 97 -11.61 -7.06 9.41
N SER A 98 -12.15 -6.50 8.33
CA SER A 98 -13.58 -6.55 8.02
C SER A 98 -14.13 -7.97 7.86
N SER A 99 -13.28 -8.97 7.58
CA SER A 99 -13.68 -10.38 7.60
C SER A 99 -14.21 -10.87 8.95
N GLN A 100 -13.96 -10.11 10.02
CA GLN A 100 -14.45 -10.39 11.39
C GLN A 100 -15.70 -9.56 11.76
N ASP A 101 -16.27 -8.79 10.84
CA ASP A 101 -17.43 -7.92 11.10
C ASP A 101 -18.71 -8.69 11.50
N GLY A 102 -18.79 -9.97 11.14
CA GLY A 102 -20.00 -10.78 11.30
C GLY A 102 -21.19 -10.12 10.60
N ASN A 103 -22.28 -9.87 11.34
CA ASN A 103 -23.51 -9.29 10.80
C ASN A 103 -23.52 -7.75 10.79
N VAL A 104 -22.38 -7.09 11.12
CA VAL A 104 -22.29 -5.63 11.19
C VAL A 104 -21.15 -5.12 10.30
N PRO A 105 -21.31 -5.12 8.96
CA PRO A 105 -20.30 -4.61 8.04
C PRO A 105 -19.79 -3.22 8.41
N GLY A 106 -18.48 -3.02 8.42
CA GLY A 106 -17.83 -1.77 8.80
C GLY A 106 -17.46 -1.65 10.28
N LEU A 107 -17.81 -2.64 11.12
CA LEU A 107 -17.50 -2.64 12.55
C LEU A 107 -16.00 -2.61 12.82
N ALA A 108 -15.21 -3.43 12.11
CA ALA A 108 -13.77 -3.50 12.22
C ALA A 108 -13.09 -2.16 11.89
N LEU A 109 -13.48 -1.57 10.75
CA LEU A 109 -12.92 -0.29 10.30
C LEU A 109 -13.32 0.84 11.26
N MET A 110 -14.58 0.90 11.69
CA MET A 110 -15.04 1.90 12.66
C MET A 110 -14.30 1.76 14.00
N THR A 111 -14.08 0.53 14.47
CA THR A 111 -13.34 0.30 15.73
C THR A 111 -11.90 0.78 15.61
N ASN A 112 -11.24 0.48 14.48
CA ASN A 112 -9.86 0.92 14.23
C ASN A 112 -9.74 2.44 14.12
N ALA A 113 -10.64 3.09 13.38
CA ALA A 113 -10.67 4.53 13.21
C ALA A 113 -10.94 5.29 14.52
N MET A 114 -11.60 4.64 15.48
CA MET A 114 -11.94 5.24 16.77
C MET A 114 -10.88 5.03 17.87
N LEU A 115 -9.78 4.31 17.61
CA LEU A 115 -8.78 4.02 18.63
C LEU A 115 -8.14 5.28 19.22
N ASN A 116 -7.75 6.23 18.37
CA ASN A 116 -7.12 7.49 18.78
C ASN A 116 -8.11 8.64 18.99
N GLU A 117 -9.41 8.35 19.09
CA GLU A 117 -10.44 9.37 19.27
C GLU A 117 -10.65 9.77 20.73
N GLY A 118 -10.15 8.98 21.67
CA GLY A 118 -10.14 9.32 23.08
C GLY A 118 -9.63 8.19 23.96
N VAL A 119 -8.84 8.54 24.96
CA VAL A 119 -8.35 7.65 26.02
C VAL A 119 -8.68 8.27 27.39
N PRO A 120 -8.54 7.56 28.52
CA PRO A 120 -8.82 8.14 29.83
C PRO A 120 -8.07 9.47 30.05
N GLY A 121 -8.83 10.55 30.20
CA GLY A 121 -8.30 11.89 30.43
C GLY A 121 -7.67 12.59 29.22
N LYS A 122 -7.81 12.06 28.00
CA LYS A 122 -7.38 12.75 26.76
C LYS A 122 -8.40 12.62 25.63
N ASP A 123 -8.75 13.74 25.02
CA ASP A 123 -9.52 13.77 23.78
C ASP A 123 -8.62 13.57 22.53
N VAL A 124 -9.25 13.49 21.36
CA VAL A 124 -8.57 13.33 20.06
C VAL A 124 -7.48 14.38 19.80
N SER A 125 -7.70 15.64 20.18
CA SER A 125 -6.73 16.72 19.98
C SER A 125 -5.53 16.57 20.90
N GLN A 126 -5.76 16.21 22.16
CA GLN A 126 -4.71 15.96 23.14
C GLN A 126 -3.89 14.70 22.81
N ILE A 127 -4.49 13.68 22.20
CA ILE A 127 -3.77 12.51 21.70
C ILE A 127 -2.87 12.91 20.52
N ALA A 128 -3.42 13.62 19.52
CA ALA A 128 -2.67 14.07 18.36
C ALA A 128 -1.47 14.96 18.76
N SER A 129 -1.72 16.02 19.54
CA SER A 129 -0.65 16.90 20.04
C SER A 129 0.31 16.18 20.99
N GLY A 130 -0.13 15.11 21.66
CA GLY A 130 0.71 14.27 22.51
C GLY A 130 1.77 13.53 21.70
N PHE A 131 1.39 12.90 20.59
CA PHE A 131 2.35 12.26 19.69
C PHE A 131 3.24 13.29 18.96
N GLU A 132 2.63 14.33 18.38
CA GLU A 132 3.36 15.39 17.65
C GLU A 132 4.40 16.09 18.53
N GLY A 133 4.05 16.41 19.79
CA GLY A 133 4.95 17.06 20.74
C GLY A 133 6.15 16.19 21.17
N LEU A 134 6.06 14.87 20.97
CA LEU A 134 7.14 13.92 21.20
C LEU A 134 7.94 13.62 19.92
N GLY A 135 7.54 14.17 18.78
CA GLY A 135 8.09 13.81 17.47
C GLY A 135 7.74 12.38 17.06
N ALA A 136 6.60 11.86 17.54
CA ALA A 136 6.11 10.53 17.24
C ALA A 136 4.97 10.59 16.20
N ASP A 137 4.94 9.61 15.31
CA ASP A 137 3.90 9.45 14.29
C ASP A 137 3.06 8.21 14.59
N PHE A 138 1.76 8.43 14.81
CA PHE A 138 0.79 7.36 14.98
C PHE A 138 0.02 7.11 13.67
N GLY A 139 -0.20 5.85 13.34
CA GLY A 139 -1.01 5.44 12.19
C GLY A 139 -1.92 4.26 12.53
N ASN A 140 -3.05 4.17 11.85
CA ASN A 140 -3.94 3.01 11.92
C ASN A 140 -4.56 2.73 10.54
N GLY A 141 -5.07 1.51 10.38
CA GLY A 141 -5.88 1.14 9.22
C GLY A 141 -6.53 -0.23 9.39
N ALA A 142 -7.66 -0.45 8.73
CA ALA A 142 -8.33 -1.75 8.68
C ALA A 142 -8.56 -2.19 7.24
N TYR A 143 -8.29 -3.47 6.99
CA TYR A 143 -8.42 -4.13 5.69
C TYR A 143 -9.31 -5.37 5.85
N ARG A 144 -9.29 -6.28 4.88
CA ARG A 144 -10.11 -7.50 4.92
C ARG A 144 -9.67 -8.48 6.03
N ASP A 145 -8.38 -8.79 6.07
CA ASP A 145 -7.83 -9.73 7.05
C ASP A 145 -7.46 -9.10 8.38
N MET A 146 -6.87 -7.92 8.30
CA MET A 146 -6.14 -7.34 9.41
C MET A 146 -6.60 -5.93 9.71
N ALA A 147 -6.49 -5.57 10.98
CA ALA A 147 -6.34 -4.19 11.40
C ALA A 147 -4.88 -3.97 11.81
N LEU A 148 -4.34 -2.81 11.49
CA LEU A 148 -3.01 -2.39 11.89
C LEU A 148 -3.07 -1.13 12.74
N VAL A 149 -2.10 -1.04 13.64
CA VAL A 149 -1.74 0.17 14.36
C VAL A 149 -0.23 0.29 14.33
N SER A 150 0.29 1.49 14.06
CA SER A 150 1.73 1.74 13.99
C SER A 150 2.13 2.97 14.77
N LEU A 151 3.36 2.93 15.29
CA LEU A 151 4.03 4.03 15.95
C LEU A 151 5.44 4.15 15.39
N ARG A 152 5.82 5.34 14.96
CA ARG A 152 7.22 5.71 14.73
C ARG A 152 7.62 6.74 15.79
N SER A 153 8.79 6.58 16.40
CA SER A 153 9.27 7.49 17.45
C SER A 153 10.80 7.53 17.50
N LEU A 154 11.35 8.57 18.12
CA LEU A 154 12.75 8.66 18.52
C LEU A 154 13.08 7.57 19.55
N SER A 155 14.32 7.04 19.50
CA SER A 155 14.81 5.99 20.44
C SER A 155 15.21 6.53 21.81
N ASP A 156 15.45 7.84 21.93
CA ASP A 156 15.73 8.53 23.20
C ASP A 156 14.68 8.18 24.26
N SER A 157 15.13 7.73 25.43
CA SER A 157 14.27 7.09 26.43
C SER A 157 13.15 8.00 26.95
N ASP A 158 13.40 9.30 27.10
CA ASP A 158 12.38 10.26 27.54
C ASP A 158 11.26 10.46 26.50
N LYS A 159 11.59 10.38 25.21
CA LYS A 159 10.61 10.46 24.10
C LYS A 159 9.90 9.13 23.90
N ARG A 160 10.68 8.05 23.76
CA ARG A 160 10.21 6.69 23.56
C ARG A 160 9.21 6.28 24.62
N ASP A 161 9.59 6.42 25.90
CA ASP A 161 8.77 5.90 27.00
C ASP A 161 7.46 6.69 27.14
N ALA A 162 7.48 8.00 26.88
CA ALA A 162 6.27 8.83 26.86
C ALA A 162 5.36 8.52 25.66
N ALA A 163 5.94 8.30 24.47
CA ALA A 163 5.19 7.96 23.26
C ALA A 163 4.54 6.58 23.39
N LEU A 164 5.27 5.59 23.93
CA LEU A 164 4.75 4.26 24.21
C LEU A 164 3.64 4.28 25.26
N ALA A 165 3.76 5.08 26.32
CA ALA A 165 2.70 5.18 27.32
C ALA A 165 1.38 5.69 26.71
N LEU A 166 1.43 6.70 25.83
CA LEU A 166 0.26 7.17 25.10
C LEU A 166 -0.26 6.13 24.10
N PHE A 167 0.65 5.47 23.39
CA PHE A 167 0.33 4.39 22.45
C PHE A 167 -0.40 3.22 23.13
N ASP A 168 0.09 2.78 24.30
CA ASP A 168 -0.49 1.73 25.12
C ASP A 168 -1.93 2.06 25.54
N ASP A 169 -2.20 3.31 25.92
CA ASP A 169 -3.56 3.77 26.24
C ASP A 169 -4.47 3.80 25.00
N VAL A 170 -3.95 4.21 23.83
CA VAL A 170 -4.71 4.25 22.57
C VAL A 170 -5.10 2.86 22.09
N ILE A 171 -4.18 1.90 22.14
CA ILE A 171 -4.45 0.52 21.68
C ILE A 171 -5.19 -0.32 22.71
N GLY A 172 -4.95 -0.06 24.00
CA GLY A 172 -5.45 -0.89 25.09
C GLY A 172 -6.74 -0.39 25.74
N LYS A 173 -6.94 0.93 25.80
CA LYS A 173 -8.04 1.58 26.55
C LYS A 173 -8.76 2.69 25.77
N PRO A 174 -9.11 2.51 24.48
CA PRO A 174 -9.90 3.49 23.77
C PRO A 174 -11.28 3.67 24.44
N THR A 175 -11.70 4.92 24.62
CA THR A 175 -12.96 5.27 25.32
C THR A 175 -14.16 5.36 24.37
N PHE A 176 -13.92 5.38 23.06
CA PHE A 176 -14.94 5.49 22.01
C PHE A 176 -15.95 6.64 22.23
N PRO A 177 -15.52 7.92 22.25
CA PRO A 177 -16.41 9.05 22.53
C PRO A 177 -17.61 9.10 21.56
N ALA A 178 -18.81 9.27 22.08
CA ALA A 178 -20.04 9.25 21.28
C ALA A 178 -20.06 10.33 20.19
N ASP A 179 -19.53 11.52 20.50
CA ASP A 179 -19.44 12.64 19.56
C ASP A 179 -18.48 12.33 18.40
N SER A 180 -17.35 11.68 18.68
CA SER A 180 -16.42 11.19 17.65
C SER A 180 -17.08 10.11 16.79
N LEU A 181 -17.82 9.17 17.38
CA LEU A 181 -18.55 8.15 16.62
C LEU A 181 -19.57 8.78 15.66
N ALA A 182 -20.34 9.76 16.13
CA ALA A 182 -21.30 10.47 15.29
C ALA A 182 -20.59 11.20 14.12
N ARG A 183 -19.47 11.87 14.41
CA ARG A 183 -18.66 12.56 13.40
C ARG A 183 -18.11 11.60 12.34
N ILE A 184 -17.48 10.50 12.74
CA ILE A 184 -16.88 9.53 11.82
C ILE A 184 -17.96 8.82 10.99
N LYS A 185 -19.11 8.46 11.59
CA LYS A 185 -20.26 7.96 10.81
C LYS A 185 -20.67 8.93 9.70
N ASN A 186 -20.79 10.21 10.02
CA ASN A 186 -21.16 11.23 9.02
C ASN A 186 -20.11 11.35 7.90
N GLN A 187 -18.83 11.25 8.23
CA GLN A 187 -17.74 11.24 7.24
C GLN A 187 -17.82 10.02 6.32
N ILE A 188 -18.05 8.82 6.87
CA ILE A 188 -18.20 7.59 6.08
C ILE A 188 -19.45 7.63 5.20
N LEU A 189 -20.58 8.10 5.73
CA LEU A 189 -21.83 8.26 4.97
C LEU A 189 -21.67 9.27 3.82
N ALA A 190 -21.01 10.40 4.06
CA ALA A 190 -20.65 11.34 2.99
C ALA A 190 -19.72 10.67 1.96
N GLY A 191 -18.75 9.88 2.44
CA GLY A 191 -17.89 9.03 1.61
C GLY A 191 -18.67 8.14 0.65
N PHE A 192 -19.72 7.47 1.11
CA PHE A 192 -20.58 6.64 0.24
C PHE A 192 -21.26 7.45 -0.87
N GLU A 193 -21.69 8.68 -0.60
CA GLU A 193 -22.25 9.55 -1.64
C GLU A 193 -21.22 9.94 -2.70
N TYR A 194 -19.97 10.16 -2.32
CA TYR A 194 -18.88 10.36 -3.28
C TYR A 194 -18.55 9.08 -4.06
N GLN A 195 -18.59 7.91 -3.40
CA GLN A 195 -18.32 6.63 -4.06
C GLN A 195 -19.34 6.30 -5.16
N LYS A 196 -20.61 6.69 -5.00
CA LYS A 196 -21.65 6.55 -6.04
C LYS A 196 -21.30 7.26 -7.36
N GLN A 197 -20.42 8.25 -7.31
CA GLN A 197 -19.96 9.02 -8.47
C GLN A 197 -18.65 8.46 -9.05
N ASN A 198 -18.12 7.37 -8.48
CA ASN A 198 -16.89 6.73 -8.93
C ASN A 198 -17.18 5.36 -9.55
N PRO A 199 -17.13 5.23 -10.90
CA PRO A 199 -17.44 3.97 -11.58
C PRO A 199 -16.48 2.83 -11.21
N ALA A 200 -15.21 3.13 -10.93
CA ALA A 200 -14.24 2.12 -10.50
C ALA A 200 -14.61 1.51 -9.14
N LYS A 201 -15.06 2.36 -8.19
CA LYS A 201 -15.48 1.89 -6.87
C LYS A 201 -16.75 1.05 -6.95
N LEU A 202 -17.74 1.49 -7.73
CA LEU A 202 -18.97 0.72 -7.96
C LEU A 202 -18.65 -0.65 -8.59
N ALA A 203 -17.79 -0.68 -9.60
CA ALA A 203 -17.36 -1.92 -10.23
C ALA A 203 -16.64 -2.86 -9.24
N SER A 204 -15.75 -2.31 -8.39
CA SER A 204 -15.02 -3.07 -7.38
C SER A 204 -15.96 -3.70 -6.33
N ILE A 205 -16.95 -2.96 -5.83
CA ILE A 205 -17.94 -3.48 -4.88
C ILE A 205 -18.72 -4.67 -5.49
N GLU A 206 -19.23 -4.50 -6.71
CA GLU A 206 -19.96 -5.56 -7.42
C GLU A 206 -19.06 -6.76 -7.73
N LEU A 207 -17.79 -6.52 -8.08
CA LEU A 207 -16.81 -7.56 -8.36
C LEU A 207 -16.55 -8.43 -7.13
N PHE A 208 -16.27 -7.82 -5.98
CA PHE A 208 -16.04 -8.55 -4.73
C PHE A 208 -17.29 -9.32 -4.29
N LYS A 209 -18.47 -8.71 -4.42
CA LYS A 209 -19.74 -9.39 -4.12
C LYS A 209 -19.93 -10.66 -4.97
N ARG A 210 -19.64 -10.60 -6.27
CA ARG A 210 -19.74 -11.77 -7.16
C ARG A 210 -18.65 -12.80 -6.93
N LEU A 211 -17.44 -12.34 -6.62
CA LEU A 211 -16.28 -13.19 -6.41
C LEU A 211 -16.40 -14.03 -5.13
N TYR A 212 -16.95 -13.44 -4.08
CA TYR A 212 -16.97 -14.03 -2.74
C TYR A 212 -18.36 -14.43 -2.24
N GLY A 213 -19.45 -13.95 -2.86
CA GLY A 213 -20.82 -14.29 -2.45
C GLY A 213 -21.11 -13.89 -1.01
N ASP A 214 -21.48 -14.85 -0.16
CA ASP A 214 -21.75 -14.64 1.27
C ASP A 214 -20.49 -14.76 2.16
N HIS A 215 -19.31 -14.98 1.55
CA HIS A 215 -18.05 -15.10 2.29
C HIS A 215 -17.63 -13.75 2.93
N PRO A 216 -16.97 -13.71 4.10
CA PRO A 216 -16.59 -12.46 4.79
C PRO A 216 -15.67 -11.49 4.03
N TYR A 217 -15.14 -11.87 2.87
CA TYR A 217 -14.39 -10.97 1.99
C TYR A 217 -15.28 -10.22 0.99
N ALA A 218 -16.57 -10.55 0.89
CA ALA A 218 -17.47 -9.97 -0.10
C ALA A 218 -17.84 -8.52 0.21
N HIS A 219 -18.15 -8.20 1.48
CA HIS A 219 -18.64 -6.87 1.84
C HIS A 219 -17.52 -5.82 1.81
N PRO A 220 -17.80 -4.53 1.54
CA PRO A 220 -16.81 -3.47 1.63
C PRO A 220 -16.29 -3.31 3.06
N SER A 221 -14.99 -3.07 3.24
CA SER A 221 -14.40 -2.96 4.58
C SER A 221 -14.91 -1.75 5.36
N GLU A 222 -15.33 -0.70 4.67
CA GLU A 222 -15.97 0.49 5.26
C GLU A 222 -17.44 0.29 5.64
N GLY A 223 -18.02 -0.88 5.37
CA GLY A 223 -19.42 -1.19 5.60
C GLY A 223 -20.34 -0.71 4.48
N THR A 224 -21.62 -0.50 4.79
CA THR A 224 -22.64 -0.04 3.84
C THR A 224 -23.44 1.13 4.42
N PRO A 225 -24.16 1.90 3.59
CA PRO A 225 -25.05 2.96 4.06
C PRO A 225 -26.09 2.48 5.09
N GLU A 226 -26.47 1.20 5.04
CA GLU A 226 -27.43 0.58 5.94
C GLU A 226 -26.78 0.10 7.25
N SER A 227 -25.54 -0.40 7.21
CA SER A 227 -24.87 -0.96 8.39
C SER A 227 -24.25 0.10 9.29
N VAL A 228 -23.63 1.13 8.69
CA VAL A 228 -22.86 2.15 9.43
C VAL A 228 -23.70 2.92 10.46
N PRO A 229 -24.94 3.36 10.16
CA PRO A 229 -25.78 4.03 11.15
C PRO A 229 -26.06 3.19 12.39
N ALA A 230 -26.14 1.86 12.24
CA ALA A 230 -26.48 0.94 13.33
C ALA A 230 -25.32 0.63 14.30
N ILE A 231 -24.07 0.99 13.96
CA ILE A 231 -22.90 0.71 14.81
C ILE A 231 -22.97 1.49 16.12
N THR A 232 -22.87 0.81 17.26
CA THR A 232 -22.94 1.42 18.61
C THR A 232 -21.60 1.39 19.32
N VAL A 233 -21.40 2.28 20.30
CA VAL A 233 -20.20 2.29 21.15
C VAL A 233 -19.99 0.93 21.83
N GLN A 234 -21.07 0.28 22.26
CA GLN A 234 -21.01 -1.03 22.90
C GLN A 234 -20.50 -2.11 21.95
N GLN A 235 -20.87 -2.06 20.67
CA GLN A 235 -20.34 -2.97 19.65
C GLN A 235 -18.85 -2.71 19.39
N LEU A 236 -18.40 -1.44 19.36
CA LEU A 236 -16.98 -1.10 19.22
C LEU A 236 -16.17 -1.65 20.39
N GLN A 237 -16.65 -1.45 21.63
CA GLN A 237 -16.00 -1.95 22.84
C GLN A 237 -15.94 -3.48 22.86
N ALA A 238 -17.03 -4.16 22.51
CA ALA A 238 -17.08 -5.61 22.45
C ALA A 238 -16.16 -6.17 21.36
N PHE A 239 -16.12 -5.53 20.18
CA PHE A 239 -15.23 -5.91 19.09
C PHE A 239 -13.77 -5.68 19.47
N HIS A 240 -13.44 -4.53 20.07
CA HIS A 240 -12.10 -4.20 20.56
C HIS A 240 -11.60 -5.23 21.57
N ALA A 241 -12.38 -5.48 22.64
CA ALA A 241 -12.00 -6.43 23.68
C ALA A 241 -11.70 -7.84 23.15
N LYS A 242 -12.37 -8.25 22.08
CA LYS A 242 -12.22 -9.57 21.46
C LYS A 242 -11.12 -9.61 20.40
N ALA A 243 -11.13 -8.66 19.47
CA ALA A 243 -10.33 -8.68 18.24
C ALA A 243 -8.96 -8.01 18.41
N TYR A 244 -8.81 -7.08 19.35
CA TYR A 244 -7.53 -6.43 19.70
C TYR A 244 -6.81 -7.14 20.85
N ALA A 245 -7.19 -8.39 21.15
CA ALA A 245 -6.57 -9.15 22.22
C ALA A 245 -5.10 -9.50 21.92
N ALA A 246 -4.27 -9.58 22.97
CA ALA A 246 -2.84 -9.89 22.84
C ALA A 246 -2.57 -11.23 22.12
N GLY A 247 -3.35 -12.28 22.41
CA GLY A 247 -3.24 -13.56 21.73
C GLY A 247 -3.68 -13.53 20.25
N ASN A 248 -4.31 -12.43 19.81
CA ASN A 248 -4.69 -12.17 18.41
C ASN A 248 -3.73 -11.18 17.71
N ALA A 249 -2.61 -10.82 18.36
CA ALA A 249 -1.70 -9.77 17.92
C ALA A 249 -0.35 -10.33 17.43
N VAL A 250 0.19 -9.66 16.40
CA VAL A 250 1.57 -9.77 15.96
C VAL A 250 2.22 -8.40 16.11
N ILE A 251 3.30 -8.32 16.87
CA ILE A 251 4.07 -7.10 17.09
C ILE A 251 5.36 -7.18 16.26
N ALA A 252 5.51 -6.31 15.28
CA ALA A 252 6.72 -6.15 14.49
C ALA A 252 7.46 -4.88 14.94
N VAL A 253 8.76 -4.97 15.17
CA VAL A 253 9.59 -3.86 15.63
C VAL A 253 10.87 -3.78 14.79
N VAL A 254 11.25 -2.57 14.37
CA VAL A 254 12.54 -2.31 13.70
C VAL A 254 13.10 -0.99 14.21
N GLY A 255 14.38 -0.93 14.54
CA GLY A 255 15.04 0.34 14.84
C GLY A 255 16.16 0.27 15.86
N ASP A 256 16.53 1.44 16.36
CA ASP A 256 17.62 1.68 17.31
C ASP A 256 17.21 1.25 18.72
N LEU A 257 17.19 -0.06 18.93
CA LEU A 257 16.87 -0.74 20.18
C LEU A 257 17.74 -1.97 20.29
N THR A 258 18.22 -2.28 21.48
CA THR A 258 18.77 -3.62 21.74
C THR A 258 17.64 -4.65 21.84
N ARG A 259 17.96 -5.94 21.64
CA ARG A 259 17.01 -7.03 21.90
C ARG A 259 16.34 -6.93 23.29
N ALA A 260 17.10 -6.64 24.34
CA ALA A 260 16.58 -6.55 25.70
C ALA A 260 15.55 -5.41 25.86
N GLU A 261 15.79 -4.27 25.22
CA GLU A 261 14.84 -3.15 25.18
C GLU A 261 13.59 -3.51 24.38
N ALA A 262 13.75 -4.20 23.23
CA ALA A 262 12.62 -4.66 22.43
C ALA A 262 11.76 -5.69 23.19
N GLU A 263 12.36 -6.63 23.91
CA GLU A 263 11.64 -7.59 24.77
C GLU A 263 10.86 -6.86 25.88
N ALA A 264 11.49 -5.89 26.57
CA ALA A 264 10.84 -5.11 27.61
C ALA A 264 9.70 -4.22 27.07
N MET A 265 9.93 -3.55 25.93
CA MET A 265 8.94 -2.72 25.24
C MET A 265 7.73 -3.55 24.82
N THR A 266 7.96 -4.64 24.08
CA THR A 266 6.88 -5.46 23.54
C THR A 266 6.10 -6.21 24.62
N ALA A 267 6.73 -6.54 25.75
CA ALA A 267 6.01 -7.05 26.92
C ALA A 267 5.04 -6.02 27.50
N LYS A 268 5.44 -4.74 27.62
CA LYS A 268 4.53 -3.67 28.09
C LYS A 268 3.37 -3.44 27.12
N VAL A 269 3.67 -3.34 25.83
CA VAL A 269 2.66 -3.19 24.77
C VAL A 269 1.66 -4.35 24.81
N SER A 270 2.15 -5.59 24.89
CA SER A 270 1.28 -6.78 24.97
C SER A 270 0.42 -6.81 26.23
N ALA A 271 0.99 -6.42 27.38
CA ALA A 271 0.26 -6.34 28.64
C ALA A 271 -0.81 -5.23 28.68
N ALA A 272 -0.67 -4.19 27.85
CA ALA A 272 -1.67 -3.12 27.73
C ALA A 272 -2.90 -3.54 26.90
N LEU A 273 -2.76 -4.53 26.02
CA LEU A 273 -3.85 -5.02 25.18
C LEU A 273 -4.89 -5.81 26.00
N PRO A 274 -6.15 -5.89 25.51
CA PRO A 274 -7.11 -6.83 26.04
C PRO A 274 -6.56 -8.26 26.11
N LYS A 275 -6.95 -9.02 27.13
CA LYS A 275 -6.58 -10.42 27.25
C LYS A 275 -7.58 -11.29 26.48
N GLY A 276 -7.07 -12.19 25.66
CA GLY A 276 -7.90 -13.11 24.88
C GLY A 276 -7.07 -13.93 23.90
N PRO A 277 -7.59 -15.06 23.41
CA PRO A 277 -6.93 -15.90 22.41
C PRO A 277 -7.01 -15.28 21.02
N ALA A 278 -6.29 -15.86 20.06
CA ALA A 278 -6.48 -15.59 18.64
C ALA A 278 -7.94 -15.87 18.22
N LEU A 279 -8.44 -15.09 17.25
CA LEU A 279 -9.72 -15.36 16.63
C LEU A 279 -9.67 -16.58 15.72
N ALA A 280 -10.84 -17.19 15.49
CA ALA A 280 -10.98 -18.24 14.52
C ALA A 280 -10.64 -17.71 13.11
N LYS A 281 -9.88 -18.52 12.36
CA LYS A 281 -9.64 -18.26 10.93
C LYS A 281 -10.96 -18.40 10.16
N ILE A 282 -11.13 -17.57 9.14
CA ILE A 282 -12.27 -17.69 8.24
C ILE A 282 -12.12 -18.92 7.33
N ALA A 283 -13.23 -19.45 6.84
CA ALA A 283 -13.24 -20.59 5.93
C ALA A 283 -12.69 -20.20 4.53
N GLN A 284 -12.31 -21.18 3.71
CA GLN A 284 -11.96 -20.91 2.31
C GLN A 284 -13.24 -20.50 1.53
N PRO A 285 -13.14 -19.54 0.60
CA PRO A 285 -14.26 -19.15 -0.24
C PRO A 285 -14.61 -20.26 -1.25
N THR A 286 -15.89 -20.30 -1.65
CA THR A 286 -16.34 -21.19 -2.73
C THR A 286 -16.02 -20.55 -4.09
N GLU A 287 -15.66 -21.37 -5.07
CA GLU A 287 -15.38 -20.88 -6.43
C GLU A 287 -16.63 -20.24 -7.06
N PRO A 288 -16.56 -18.97 -7.52
CA PRO A 288 -17.71 -18.31 -8.13
C PRO A 288 -17.97 -18.84 -9.53
N LYS A 289 -19.16 -18.54 -10.05
CA LYS A 289 -19.46 -18.75 -11.47
C LYS A 289 -18.87 -17.59 -12.27
N ALA A 290 -18.19 -17.91 -13.36
CA ALA A 290 -17.77 -16.93 -14.36
C ALA A 290 -18.99 -16.16 -14.89
N GLY A 291 -18.76 -14.91 -15.31
CA GLY A 291 -19.83 -14.12 -15.90
C GLY A 291 -19.52 -12.64 -15.98
N LEU A 292 -20.24 -11.98 -16.90
CA LEU A 292 -20.15 -10.54 -17.13
C LEU A 292 -21.28 -9.80 -16.42
N SER A 293 -20.93 -8.73 -15.73
CA SER A 293 -21.84 -7.73 -15.18
C SER A 293 -21.58 -6.36 -15.80
N ARG A 294 -22.64 -5.57 -15.92
CA ARG A 294 -22.56 -4.18 -16.35
C ARG A 294 -23.25 -3.27 -15.36
N ILE A 295 -22.55 -2.22 -14.99
CA ILE A 295 -23.06 -1.07 -14.24
C ILE A 295 -23.17 0.08 -15.24
N GLU A 296 -24.39 0.56 -15.46
CA GLU A 296 -24.61 1.74 -16.29
C GLU A 296 -24.07 2.97 -15.55
N PHE A 297 -23.17 3.70 -16.21
CA PHE A 297 -22.58 4.90 -15.64
C PHE A 297 -22.32 5.97 -16.70
N PRO A 298 -22.77 7.23 -16.52
CA PRO A 298 -22.62 8.29 -17.51
C PRO A 298 -21.17 8.77 -17.57
N SER A 299 -20.38 8.24 -18.51
CA SER A 299 -18.98 8.62 -18.73
C SER A 299 -18.56 8.43 -20.18
N LYS A 300 -17.53 9.14 -20.65
CA LYS A 300 -16.90 8.85 -21.96
C LYS A 300 -15.99 7.62 -21.93
N GLN A 301 -15.73 7.10 -20.72
CA GLN A 301 -14.86 5.96 -20.47
C GLN A 301 -15.63 4.83 -19.79
N THR A 302 -15.09 3.62 -19.89
CA THR A 302 -15.60 2.43 -19.23
C THR A 302 -14.47 1.77 -18.44
N HIS A 303 -14.72 1.51 -17.17
CA HIS A 303 -13.85 0.67 -16.34
C HIS A 303 -14.15 -0.79 -16.61
N LEU A 304 -13.11 -1.59 -16.77
CA LEU A 304 -13.18 -3.03 -16.98
C LEU A 304 -12.37 -3.69 -15.87
N LEU A 305 -13.04 -4.50 -15.05
CA LEU A 305 -12.42 -5.27 -13.97
C LEU A 305 -12.69 -6.75 -14.20
N PHE A 306 -11.64 -7.55 -14.12
CA PHE A 306 -11.68 -9.01 -14.20
C PHE A 306 -11.16 -9.56 -12.90
N ALA A 307 -11.77 -10.61 -12.37
CA ALA A 307 -11.24 -11.32 -11.22
C ALA A 307 -11.58 -12.80 -11.21
N GLN A 308 -10.74 -13.57 -10.53
CA GLN A 308 -11.05 -14.91 -10.07
C GLN A 308 -10.37 -15.14 -8.72
N LEU A 309 -10.68 -16.24 -8.05
CA LEU A 309 -9.98 -16.61 -6.83
C LEU A 309 -8.53 -16.97 -7.19
N GLY A 310 -7.58 -16.22 -6.65
CA GLY A 310 -6.16 -16.53 -6.70
C GLY A 310 -5.78 -17.49 -5.58
N ILE A 311 -4.73 -17.11 -4.84
CA ILE A 311 -4.11 -17.93 -3.79
C ILE A 311 -4.26 -17.32 -2.40
N ASP A 312 -4.08 -18.14 -1.37
CA ASP A 312 -3.77 -17.64 -0.03
C ASP A 312 -2.27 -17.34 0.10
N ARG A 313 -1.89 -16.65 1.18
CA ARG A 313 -0.53 -16.12 1.34
C ARG A 313 0.54 -17.20 1.52
N ALA A 314 0.15 -18.38 2.00
CA ALA A 314 1.05 -19.49 2.30
C ALA A 314 1.22 -20.45 1.11
N ASP A 315 0.57 -20.19 -0.03
CA ASP A 315 0.66 -21.03 -1.21
C ASP A 315 2.13 -21.20 -1.69
N PRO A 316 2.61 -22.44 -1.90
CA PRO A 316 3.98 -22.70 -2.29
C PRO A 316 4.34 -22.13 -3.68
N ASP A 317 3.35 -21.86 -4.53
CA ASP A 317 3.57 -21.30 -5.86
C ASP A 317 3.69 -19.77 -5.85
N TYR A 318 3.66 -19.11 -4.67
CA TYR A 318 3.69 -17.64 -4.54
C TYR A 318 4.81 -16.99 -5.35
N ALA A 319 6.04 -17.52 -5.32
CA ALA A 319 7.16 -16.98 -6.09
C ALA A 319 6.92 -17.10 -7.61
N ALA A 320 6.43 -18.26 -8.07
CA ALA A 320 6.14 -18.50 -9.48
C ALA A 320 5.01 -17.62 -10.00
N LEU A 321 3.95 -17.45 -9.21
CA LEU A 321 2.81 -16.60 -9.54
C LEU A 321 3.16 -15.11 -9.51
N SER A 322 3.98 -14.68 -8.56
CA SER A 322 4.45 -13.28 -8.49
C SER A 322 5.25 -12.91 -9.74
N LEU A 323 6.20 -13.77 -10.13
CA LEU A 323 7.04 -13.55 -11.31
C LEU A 323 6.23 -13.69 -12.63
N GLY A 324 5.33 -14.65 -12.71
CA GLY A 324 4.41 -14.80 -13.85
C GLY A 324 3.48 -13.59 -14.00
N ASN A 325 2.95 -13.07 -12.89
CA ASN A 325 2.13 -11.86 -12.91
C ASN A 325 2.93 -10.62 -13.33
N GLN A 326 4.19 -10.49 -12.91
CA GLN A 326 5.06 -9.38 -13.32
C GLN A 326 5.18 -9.29 -14.84
N ILE A 327 5.30 -10.43 -15.52
CA ILE A 327 5.35 -10.53 -16.99
C ILE A 327 3.97 -10.20 -17.62
N LEU A 328 2.89 -10.72 -17.04
CA LEU A 328 1.54 -10.51 -17.56
C LEU A 328 1.10 -9.03 -17.49
N GLY A 329 1.25 -8.42 -16.31
CA GLY A 329 0.70 -7.08 -16.03
C GLY A 329 1.08 -6.46 -14.68
N GLY A 330 2.13 -6.93 -13.99
CA GLY A 330 2.47 -6.51 -12.62
C GLY A 330 2.95 -5.06 -12.43
N GLY A 331 3.14 -4.31 -13.51
CA GLY A 331 3.51 -2.89 -13.50
C GLY A 331 4.79 -2.63 -14.29
N GLY A 332 4.71 -1.85 -15.38
CA GLY A 332 5.85 -1.51 -16.24
C GLY A 332 5.48 -1.42 -17.72
N PHE A 333 6.26 -0.65 -18.51
CA PHE A 333 6.08 -0.43 -19.96
C PHE A 333 6.64 -1.58 -20.83
N GLY A 334 6.44 -2.83 -20.39
CA GLY A 334 6.91 -4.02 -21.12
C GLY A 334 6.14 -5.31 -20.80
N THR A 335 5.06 -5.21 -20.02
CA THR A 335 4.19 -6.35 -19.71
C THR A 335 3.32 -6.70 -20.91
N ARG A 336 2.87 -7.96 -21.02
CA ARG A 336 2.03 -8.39 -22.16
C ARG A 336 0.75 -7.57 -22.29
N LEU A 337 0.08 -7.29 -21.17
CA LEU A 337 -1.13 -6.48 -21.17
C LEU A 337 -0.86 -5.04 -21.62
N MET A 338 0.20 -4.40 -21.10
CA MET A 338 0.55 -3.03 -21.50
C MET A 338 0.95 -2.96 -22.99
N SER A 339 1.71 -3.94 -23.48
CA SER A 339 2.12 -3.94 -24.89
C SER A 339 0.92 -4.09 -25.83
N GLU A 340 0.06 -5.08 -25.58
CA GLU A 340 -1.07 -5.36 -26.48
C GLU A 340 -2.18 -4.30 -26.42
N VAL A 341 -2.48 -3.77 -25.23
CA VAL A 341 -3.63 -2.87 -25.05
C VAL A 341 -3.21 -1.40 -25.18
N ARG A 342 -2.07 -1.01 -24.61
CA ARG A 342 -1.61 0.39 -24.61
C ARG A 342 -0.66 0.67 -25.78
N GLU A 343 0.43 -0.07 -25.93
CA GLU A 343 1.49 0.29 -26.88
C GLU A 343 1.08 0.07 -28.33
N LYS A 344 0.57 -1.13 -28.65
CA LYS A 344 0.19 -1.48 -30.02
C LYS A 344 -1.11 -0.82 -30.46
N ARG A 345 -2.01 -0.45 -29.53
CA ARG A 345 -3.39 -0.06 -29.87
C ARG A 345 -3.89 1.23 -29.24
N GLY A 346 -3.16 1.83 -28.29
CA GLY A 346 -3.54 3.10 -27.67
C GLY A 346 -4.91 3.11 -26.99
N LEU A 347 -5.35 1.96 -26.44
CA LEU A 347 -6.71 1.79 -25.91
C LEU A 347 -6.87 2.27 -24.47
N THR A 348 -5.80 2.27 -23.69
CA THR A 348 -5.78 2.63 -22.27
C THR A 348 -4.52 3.43 -21.94
N TYR A 349 -4.57 4.20 -20.86
CA TYR A 349 -3.37 4.77 -20.25
C TYR A 349 -2.56 3.73 -19.46
N GLY A 350 -3.25 2.74 -18.88
CA GLY A 350 -2.65 1.67 -18.09
C GLY A 350 -3.57 0.46 -17.96
N VAL A 351 -2.97 -0.72 -17.88
CA VAL A 351 -3.64 -1.98 -17.58
C VAL A 351 -2.72 -2.77 -16.66
N TYR A 352 -3.28 -3.29 -15.58
CA TYR A 352 -2.52 -3.94 -14.51
C TYR A 352 -3.17 -5.24 -14.11
N SER A 353 -2.34 -6.20 -13.70
CA SER A 353 -2.77 -7.46 -13.10
C SER A 353 -2.05 -7.71 -11.77
N GLY A 354 -2.71 -8.38 -10.84
CA GLY A 354 -2.12 -8.67 -9.55
C GLY A 354 -2.83 -9.79 -8.80
N PHE A 355 -2.03 -10.59 -8.10
CA PHE A 355 -2.52 -11.40 -7.00
C PHE A 355 -2.56 -10.54 -5.73
N SER A 356 -3.60 -10.69 -4.92
CA SER A 356 -3.65 -10.11 -3.57
C SER A 356 -3.83 -11.23 -2.55
N PRO A 357 -2.77 -12.00 -2.23
CA PRO A 357 -2.89 -13.16 -1.35
C PRO A 357 -3.21 -12.74 0.08
N MET A 358 -4.15 -13.47 0.68
CA MET A 358 -4.74 -13.19 1.99
C MET A 358 -4.68 -14.44 2.88
N GLN A 359 -5.29 -14.44 4.07
CA GLN A 359 -5.29 -15.59 4.98
C GLN A 359 -5.98 -16.81 4.36
N VAL A 360 -7.03 -16.58 3.59
CA VAL A 360 -7.62 -17.54 2.66
C VAL A 360 -7.51 -17.00 1.23
N ARG A 361 -7.99 -17.75 0.23
CA ARG A 361 -7.79 -17.38 -1.18
C ARG A 361 -8.21 -15.95 -1.50
N GLY A 362 -7.21 -15.11 -1.77
CA GLY A 362 -7.37 -13.74 -2.21
C GLY A 362 -7.67 -13.64 -3.70
N PRO A 363 -8.00 -12.45 -4.23
CA PRO A 363 -8.34 -12.30 -5.63
C PRO A 363 -7.06 -12.26 -6.49
N PHE A 364 -7.14 -12.81 -7.69
CA PHE A 364 -6.37 -12.33 -8.84
C PHE A 364 -7.23 -11.34 -9.60
N MET A 365 -6.71 -10.16 -9.93
CA MET A 365 -7.47 -9.12 -10.62
C MET A 365 -6.72 -8.55 -11.82
N ILE A 366 -7.48 -8.13 -12.83
CA ILE A 366 -7.01 -7.27 -13.92
C ILE A 366 -7.91 -6.04 -13.97
N ASN A 367 -7.33 -4.85 -14.06
CA ASN A 367 -8.10 -3.61 -14.16
C ASN A 367 -7.53 -2.65 -15.21
N LEU A 368 -8.42 -2.01 -15.94
CA LEU A 368 -8.12 -0.95 -16.90
C LEU A 368 -9.33 -0.05 -17.15
N GLN A 369 -9.09 1.05 -17.84
CA GLN A 369 -10.12 1.98 -18.26
C GLN A 369 -9.88 2.37 -19.73
N THR A 370 -10.92 2.32 -20.54
CA THR A 370 -10.84 2.64 -21.96
C THR A 370 -11.99 3.54 -22.40
N ARG A 371 -11.95 4.04 -23.64
CA ARG A 371 -13.08 4.76 -24.25
C ARG A 371 -14.29 3.84 -24.33
N ALA A 372 -15.47 4.33 -23.98
CA ALA A 372 -16.67 3.49 -23.87
C ALA A 372 -17.03 2.77 -25.19
N GLU A 373 -16.75 3.40 -26.32
CA GLU A 373 -17.02 2.86 -27.66
C GLU A 373 -16.04 1.73 -28.06
N MET A 374 -14.94 1.56 -27.33
CA MET A 374 -13.95 0.49 -27.54
C MET A 374 -14.05 -0.63 -26.50
N SER A 375 -14.84 -0.43 -25.43
CA SER A 375 -14.86 -1.28 -24.23
C SER A 375 -15.11 -2.77 -24.52
N GLY A 376 -16.08 -3.10 -25.37
CA GLY A 376 -16.40 -4.48 -25.72
C GLY A 376 -15.30 -5.17 -26.55
N GLY A 377 -14.59 -4.40 -27.40
CA GLY A 377 -13.43 -4.92 -28.12
C GLY A 377 -12.23 -5.11 -27.18
N THR A 378 -11.96 -4.12 -26.32
CA THR A 378 -10.85 -4.16 -25.36
C THR A 378 -11.01 -5.28 -24.35
N LEU A 379 -12.24 -5.56 -23.91
CA LEU A 379 -12.54 -6.67 -23.02
C LEU A 379 -12.09 -8.00 -23.64
N ARG A 380 -12.53 -8.30 -24.88
CA ARG A 380 -12.13 -9.53 -25.58
C ARG A 380 -10.62 -9.61 -25.80
N LEU A 381 -9.98 -8.49 -26.14
CA LEU A 381 -8.52 -8.45 -26.28
C LEU A 381 -7.81 -8.83 -24.98
N VAL A 382 -8.29 -8.36 -23.83
CA VAL A 382 -7.70 -8.75 -22.53
C VAL A 382 -7.89 -10.25 -22.27
N GLU A 383 -9.07 -10.80 -22.54
CA GLU A 383 -9.33 -12.24 -22.43
C GLU A 383 -8.40 -13.06 -23.35
N ASP A 384 -8.23 -12.63 -24.60
CA ASP A 384 -7.36 -13.29 -25.58
C ASP A 384 -5.89 -13.28 -25.12
N VAL A 385 -5.40 -12.15 -24.60
CA VAL A 385 -4.03 -12.04 -24.09
C VAL A 385 -3.81 -12.93 -22.88
N VAL A 386 -4.77 -13.01 -21.96
CA VAL A 386 -4.69 -13.91 -20.79
C VAL A 386 -4.73 -15.37 -21.24
N ALA A 387 -5.64 -15.73 -22.14
CA ALA A 387 -5.75 -17.09 -22.66
C ALA A 387 -4.48 -17.52 -23.39
N ASP A 388 -3.90 -16.65 -24.22
CA ASP A 388 -2.62 -16.90 -24.88
C ASP A 388 -1.48 -17.04 -23.88
N TYR A 389 -1.40 -16.17 -22.86
CA TYR A 389 -0.36 -16.25 -21.84
C TYR A 389 -0.42 -17.55 -21.03
N LEU A 390 -1.61 -17.98 -20.64
CA LEU A 390 -1.78 -19.27 -19.94
C LEU A 390 -1.42 -20.44 -20.86
N LYS A 391 -1.82 -20.40 -22.13
CA LYS A 391 -1.52 -21.46 -23.11
C LYS A 391 -0.04 -21.56 -23.47
N THR A 392 0.62 -20.42 -23.71
CA THR A 392 2.00 -20.39 -24.21
C THR A 392 3.01 -20.35 -23.07
N GLY A 393 2.71 -19.63 -21.99
CA GLY A 393 3.64 -19.30 -20.92
C GLY A 393 4.54 -18.11 -21.27
N PRO A 394 5.38 -17.66 -20.33
CA PRO A 394 6.41 -16.68 -20.62
C PRO A 394 7.49 -17.25 -21.56
N THR A 395 8.09 -16.39 -22.36
CA THR A 395 9.33 -16.68 -23.06
C THR A 395 10.52 -16.63 -22.09
N GLN A 396 11.64 -17.24 -22.47
CA GLN A 396 12.87 -17.16 -21.65
C GLN A 396 13.33 -15.71 -21.45
N LYS A 397 13.24 -14.88 -22.49
CA LYS A 397 13.59 -13.45 -22.41
C LYS A 397 12.71 -12.71 -21.40
N GLU A 398 11.39 -12.91 -21.45
CA GLU A 398 10.46 -12.27 -20.49
C GLU A 398 10.77 -12.70 -19.06
N LEU A 399 11.09 -13.98 -18.85
CA LEU A 399 11.46 -14.50 -17.53
C LEU A 399 12.76 -13.87 -17.02
N ASP A 400 13.80 -13.81 -17.85
CA ASP A 400 15.10 -13.24 -17.48
C ASP A 400 14.99 -11.73 -17.19
N ASP A 401 14.18 -11.01 -17.97
CA ASP A 401 13.90 -9.59 -17.75
C ASP A 401 13.16 -9.37 -16.43
N ALA A 402 12.13 -10.16 -16.13
CA ALA A 402 11.40 -10.09 -14.86
C ALA A 402 12.28 -10.44 -13.65
N LYS A 403 13.15 -11.45 -13.77
CA LYS A 403 14.13 -11.81 -12.72
C LYS A 403 15.11 -10.67 -12.45
N ARG A 404 15.58 -9.99 -13.49
CA ARG A 404 16.49 -8.85 -13.38
C ARG A 404 15.82 -7.66 -12.72
N GLU A 405 14.59 -7.35 -13.11
CA GLU A 405 13.80 -6.29 -12.47
C GLU A 405 13.51 -6.62 -11.00
N LEU A 406 13.15 -7.86 -10.68
CA LEU A 406 12.97 -8.30 -9.30
C LEU A 406 14.27 -8.17 -8.50
N ALA A 407 15.41 -8.57 -9.06
CA ALA A 407 16.72 -8.42 -8.40
C ALA A 407 17.10 -6.95 -8.13
N GLY A 408 16.69 -6.02 -9.02
CA GLY A 408 16.93 -4.58 -8.84
C GLY A 408 15.97 -3.90 -7.87
N SER A 409 14.72 -4.34 -7.83
CA SER A 409 13.67 -3.72 -7.00
C SER A 409 13.55 -4.32 -5.60
N PHE A 410 13.88 -5.60 -5.41
CA PHE A 410 13.74 -6.26 -4.12
C PHE A 410 14.56 -5.62 -2.99
N PRO A 411 15.81 -5.15 -3.19
CA PRO A 411 16.53 -4.43 -2.15
C PRO A 411 15.80 -3.17 -1.64
N LEU A 412 14.95 -2.55 -2.46
CA LEU A 412 14.13 -1.40 -2.05
C LEU A 412 13.04 -1.82 -1.04
N SER A 413 12.59 -3.07 -1.06
CA SER A 413 11.59 -3.60 -0.12
C SER A 413 12.12 -3.78 1.31
N THR A 414 13.42 -3.56 1.53
CA THR A 414 14.09 -3.61 2.83
C THR A 414 15.04 -2.42 3.03
N ALA A 415 14.83 -1.33 2.30
CA ALA A 415 15.71 -0.16 2.31
C ALA A 415 15.50 0.75 3.52
N SER A 416 14.30 0.78 4.11
CA SER A 416 13.98 1.60 5.28
C SER A 416 13.37 0.78 6.43
N ASN A 417 13.40 1.33 7.65
CA ASN A 417 12.73 0.72 8.81
C ASN A 417 11.23 0.48 8.54
N ALA A 418 10.58 1.42 7.85
CA ALA A 418 9.16 1.31 7.47
C ALA A 418 8.89 0.15 6.50
N ASP A 419 9.77 -0.09 5.53
CA ASP A 419 9.66 -1.22 4.60
C ASP A 419 9.89 -2.54 5.33
N ILE A 420 10.95 -2.61 6.16
CA ILE A 420 11.30 -3.81 6.94
C ILE A 420 10.16 -4.16 7.90
N VAL A 421 9.65 -3.21 8.70
CA VAL A 421 8.58 -3.49 9.68
C VAL A 421 7.28 -3.93 9.00
N GLY A 422 7.03 -3.44 7.78
CA GLY A 422 5.93 -3.92 6.94
C GLY A 422 6.09 -5.39 6.56
N GLN A 423 7.28 -5.81 6.12
CA GLN A 423 7.59 -7.21 5.82
C GLN A 423 7.49 -8.11 7.05
N LEU A 424 8.08 -7.69 8.18
CA LEU A 424 8.01 -8.42 9.45
C LEU A 424 6.56 -8.61 9.91
N GLY A 425 5.74 -7.57 9.78
CA GLY A 425 4.31 -7.63 10.08
C GLY A 425 3.60 -8.70 9.25
N ALA A 426 3.80 -8.69 7.94
CA ALA A 426 3.22 -9.69 7.04
C ALA A 426 3.74 -11.11 7.34
N MET A 427 5.04 -11.28 7.56
CA MET A 427 5.65 -12.57 7.92
C MET A 427 5.06 -13.14 9.21
N GLY A 428 4.93 -12.29 10.24
CA GLY A 428 4.34 -12.70 11.50
C GLY A 428 2.87 -13.07 11.38
N PHE A 429 2.06 -12.19 10.75
CA PHE A 429 0.62 -12.34 10.60
C PHE A 429 0.21 -13.56 9.78
N TYR A 430 0.89 -13.79 8.65
CA TYR A 430 0.63 -14.95 7.79
C TYR A 430 1.45 -16.19 8.17
N ASN A 431 2.20 -16.12 9.27
CA ASN A 431 3.05 -17.20 9.78
C ASN A 431 4.04 -17.76 8.73
N LEU A 432 4.70 -16.86 8.03
CA LEU A 432 5.74 -17.20 7.05
C LEU A 432 7.06 -17.56 7.77
N PRO A 433 7.94 -18.35 7.14
CA PRO A 433 9.27 -18.66 7.69
C PRO A 433 10.09 -17.39 7.95
N LEU A 434 10.99 -17.40 8.93
CA LEU A 434 11.90 -16.26 9.18
C LEU A 434 12.83 -16.00 7.98
N SER A 435 13.18 -17.05 7.23
CA SER A 435 13.95 -16.98 5.99
C SER A 435 13.13 -16.50 4.78
N TYR A 436 11.86 -16.13 4.95
CA TYR A 436 10.92 -15.87 3.84
C TYR A 436 11.46 -14.92 2.77
N LEU A 437 12.09 -13.81 3.17
CA LEU A 437 12.63 -12.81 2.23
C LEU A 437 13.78 -13.39 1.39
N GLU A 438 14.67 -14.16 2.01
CA GLU A 438 15.80 -14.82 1.36
C GLU A 438 15.33 -15.97 0.46
N ASP A 439 14.41 -16.79 0.97
CA ASP A 439 13.82 -17.92 0.26
C ASP A 439 13.03 -17.45 -0.96
N PHE A 440 12.25 -16.37 -0.85
CA PHE A 440 11.51 -15.80 -1.96
C PHE A 440 12.46 -15.38 -3.10
N MET A 441 13.57 -14.71 -2.79
CA MET A 441 14.54 -14.33 -3.82
C MET A 441 15.24 -15.53 -4.43
N LYS A 442 15.68 -16.48 -3.60
CA LYS A 442 16.33 -17.69 -4.08
C LYS A 442 15.41 -18.52 -4.99
N GLN A 443 14.16 -18.71 -4.57
CA GLN A 443 13.15 -19.40 -5.37
C GLN A 443 12.89 -18.67 -6.68
N SER A 444 12.65 -17.35 -6.63
CA SER A 444 12.31 -16.56 -7.81
C SER A 444 13.42 -16.59 -8.88
N GLN A 445 14.69 -16.55 -8.46
CA GLN A 445 15.82 -16.62 -9.39
C GLN A 445 16.03 -18.03 -9.97
N ALA A 446 15.60 -19.08 -9.27
CA ALA A 446 15.73 -20.47 -9.71
C ALA A 446 14.61 -20.94 -10.66
N LEU A 447 13.50 -20.21 -10.78
CA LEU A 447 12.34 -20.62 -11.56
C LEU A 447 12.65 -20.80 -13.06
N THR A 448 12.01 -21.79 -13.69
CA THR A 448 12.00 -21.97 -15.15
C THR A 448 10.70 -21.49 -15.79
N VAL A 449 10.67 -21.33 -17.11
CA VAL A 449 9.47 -20.94 -17.85
C VAL A 449 8.34 -21.96 -17.68
N GLU A 450 8.69 -23.25 -17.62
CA GLU A 450 7.74 -24.35 -17.41
C GLU A 450 7.10 -24.29 -16.02
N GLN A 451 7.90 -23.97 -14.99
CA GLN A 451 7.40 -23.84 -13.62
C GLN A 451 6.44 -22.65 -13.47
N VAL A 452 6.80 -21.49 -14.04
CA VAL A 452 5.92 -20.32 -14.04
C VAL A 452 4.62 -20.62 -14.79
N LYS A 453 4.72 -21.22 -15.98
CA LYS A 453 3.54 -21.61 -16.77
C LYS A 453 2.67 -22.61 -16.00
N ALA A 454 3.26 -23.63 -15.39
CA ALA A 454 2.53 -24.65 -14.63
C ALA A 454 1.79 -24.03 -13.44
N ALA A 455 2.45 -23.16 -12.67
CA ALA A 455 1.84 -22.45 -11.55
C ALA A 455 0.67 -21.56 -12.02
N MET A 456 0.87 -20.76 -13.08
CA MET A 456 -0.19 -19.90 -13.61
C MET A 456 -1.41 -20.72 -14.07
N ASN A 457 -1.23 -21.86 -14.76
CA ASN A 457 -2.34 -22.72 -15.20
C ASN A 457 -3.00 -23.51 -14.06
N LYS A 458 -2.28 -23.78 -12.98
CA LYS A 458 -2.82 -24.45 -11.79
C LYS A 458 -3.83 -23.55 -11.07
N HIS A 459 -3.56 -22.25 -11.04
CA HIS A 459 -4.29 -21.29 -10.20
C HIS A 459 -5.22 -20.35 -10.97
N LEU A 460 -5.00 -20.17 -12.28
CA LEU A 460 -5.82 -19.30 -13.12
C LEU A 460 -6.41 -20.06 -14.29
N SER A 461 -7.64 -19.69 -14.65
CA SER A 461 -8.27 -20.10 -15.89
C SER A 461 -8.90 -18.92 -16.61
N ALA A 462 -8.74 -18.85 -17.93
CA ALA A 462 -9.27 -17.73 -18.73
C ALA A 462 -10.81 -17.74 -18.79
N ASP A 463 -11.44 -18.92 -18.71
CA ASP A 463 -12.89 -19.12 -18.76
C ASP A 463 -13.59 -18.94 -17.40
N LYS A 464 -12.82 -18.75 -16.31
CA LYS A 464 -13.34 -18.63 -14.94
C LYS A 464 -13.48 -17.19 -14.43
N MET A 465 -13.26 -16.19 -15.29
CA MET A 465 -13.26 -14.79 -14.88
C MET A 465 -14.68 -14.30 -14.54
N VAL A 466 -14.80 -13.69 -13.38
CA VAL A 466 -15.89 -12.76 -13.03
C VAL A 466 -15.49 -11.39 -13.58
N ILE A 467 -16.34 -10.80 -14.40
CA ILE A 467 -16.05 -9.54 -15.09
C ILE A 467 -17.12 -8.52 -14.73
N VAL A 468 -16.69 -7.31 -14.35
CA VAL A 468 -17.58 -6.18 -14.09
C VAL A 468 -17.12 -5.00 -14.93
N THR A 469 -18.08 -4.40 -15.63
CA THR A 469 -17.87 -3.20 -16.43
C THR A 469 -18.67 -2.04 -15.85
N ALA A 470 -18.12 -0.84 -15.82
CA ALA A 470 -18.82 0.37 -15.38
C ALA A 470 -18.62 1.51 -16.37
N GLY A 471 -19.69 1.87 -17.09
CA GLY A 471 -19.68 2.84 -18.18
C GLY A 471 -20.99 2.78 -19.00
N PRO A 472 -21.18 3.69 -19.97
CA PRO A 472 -22.48 3.83 -20.62
C PRO A 472 -22.74 2.74 -21.66
N THR A 473 -24.01 2.39 -21.86
CA THR A 473 -24.44 1.53 -22.97
C THR A 473 -24.44 2.28 -24.30
N ILE A 474 -23.39 2.08 -25.09
CA ILE A 474 -23.22 2.72 -26.40
C ILE A 474 -22.76 1.76 -27.49
N ALA A 475 -22.97 2.16 -28.75
CA ALA A 475 -22.49 1.45 -29.92
C ALA A 475 -20.97 1.24 -29.87
N GLN A 476 -20.54 0.02 -30.17
CA GLN A 476 -19.13 -0.37 -30.14
C GLN A 476 -18.48 -0.18 -31.51
N LYS A 477 -17.21 0.21 -31.51
CA LYS A 477 -16.38 0.34 -32.71
C LYS A 477 -15.37 -0.82 -32.78
N PRO A 478 -14.92 -1.20 -33.99
CA PRO A 478 -13.78 -2.09 -34.13
C PRO A 478 -12.53 -1.53 -33.46
N LEU A 479 -11.69 -2.41 -32.90
CA LEU A 479 -10.40 -1.99 -32.39
C LEU A 479 -9.49 -1.52 -33.52
N PRO A 480 -8.62 -0.51 -33.28
CA PRO A 480 -7.58 -0.15 -34.22
C PRO A 480 -6.63 -1.33 -34.44
N PRO A 481 -6.02 -1.46 -35.64
CA PRO A 481 -5.00 -2.47 -35.88
C PRO A 481 -3.80 -2.25 -34.95
N PRO A 482 -3.07 -3.30 -34.58
CA PRO A 482 -1.82 -3.16 -33.84
C PRO A 482 -0.79 -2.37 -34.65
N THR A 483 -0.04 -1.48 -34.01
CA THR A 483 1.05 -0.70 -34.60
C THR A 483 2.41 -1.27 -34.20
N ASP A 484 3.33 -1.39 -35.16
CA ASP A 484 4.72 -1.81 -34.90
C ASP A 484 5.60 -0.66 -34.37
N LYS A 485 5.09 0.58 -34.40
CA LYS A 485 5.77 1.76 -33.86
C LYS A 485 5.33 1.96 -32.40
N PRO A 486 6.25 1.91 -31.42
CA PRO A 486 5.92 2.28 -30.05
C PRO A 486 5.37 3.71 -30.03
N ALA A 487 4.30 3.95 -29.29
CA ALA A 487 3.87 5.32 -29.02
C ALA A 487 5.04 6.08 -28.36
N GLU A 488 5.51 7.16 -28.99
CA GLU A 488 6.55 8.02 -28.42
C GLU A 488 6.13 8.44 -27.00
N GLN A 489 7.01 8.18 -26.02
CA GLN A 489 6.80 8.66 -24.66
C GLN A 489 6.81 10.20 -24.72
N PRO A 490 5.79 10.89 -24.15
CA PRO A 490 5.97 12.30 -23.86
C PRO A 490 7.10 12.42 -22.83
N LEU A 491 8.25 12.88 -23.29
CA LEU A 491 9.35 13.35 -22.45
C LEU A 491 8.91 14.66 -21.79
N GLY A 492 8.08 14.55 -20.76
CA GLY A 492 7.59 15.69 -20.00
C GLY A 492 7.10 15.24 -18.64
N VAL A 493 7.75 15.76 -17.59
CA VAL A 493 7.15 15.80 -16.26
C VAL A 493 5.85 16.59 -16.40
N PRO A 494 4.69 16.08 -15.95
CA PRO A 494 3.47 16.86 -15.94
C PRO A 494 3.71 18.14 -15.14
N GLU A 495 3.61 19.31 -15.78
CA GLU A 495 3.42 20.56 -15.05
C GLU A 495 2.06 20.44 -14.34
N HIS A 496 2.11 20.46 -13.01
CA HIS A 496 0.95 20.45 -12.13
C HIS A 496 0.21 21.78 -12.16
#